data_AF-A0A3D0HBH9-F1
#
_entry.id   AF-A0A3D0HBH9-F1
#
_cell.length_a   1.000
_cell.length_b   1.000
_cell.length_c   1.000
_cell.angle_alpha   90.00
_cell.angle_beta   90.00
_cell.angle_gamma   90.00
#
_symmetry.space_group_name_H-M   'P 1'
#
loop_
_entity.id
_entity.type
_entity.pdbx_description
1 polymer ?
#
loop_
_entity_poly.entity_id
_entity_poly.type
_entity_poly.pdbx_seq_one_letter_code
_entity_poly.pdbx_strand_id
1 'polypeptide(L)'
;MRSCAERAPAACISPASFMKRLLILFSALILSGCASVTVSHLDSSKYIEARRGDVITTGDLSHQTDESLFILGYDTPDCTSDLDKCLHLVQTESGLTREQRQSALSEIWLLKAFRLHDSLKRSNASNEAEYRKLANRAIDAYLQSARAAYLYLFYSNRTINMRALEDRQTQVRDYYNLSAQNSVAILYDRYKDMDPESPEMQETSEQIENWTLYSDVRYYPMLSDKDLQILNITADSTVSFKGIRNEYVRDGLGARTILTLGSISKRKRQAAPEKHPEEPQLPWERMPYAPATVLLHFPGKTYKEVEETKKAILAPYDIDSGIGVSINKIQVPLATNYSGAYGLWL
;
A
#
# COMPACT_ATOMS: atom_id res chain seq x y z
N MET A 1 92.02 16.50 -15.34
CA MET A 1 90.96 17.53 -15.24
C MET A 1 89.88 17.18 -16.25
N ARG A 2 88.65 16.86 -15.76
CA ARG A 2 87.28 17.01 -16.34
C ARG A 2 87.09 16.84 -17.87
N SER A 3 86.10 16.13 -18.41
CA SER A 3 84.88 15.45 -17.93
C SER A 3 84.35 14.60 -19.09
N CYS A 4 83.88 13.38 -18.82
CA CYS A 4 83.05 12.60 -19.75
C CYS A 4 81.66 13.25 -19.88
N ALA A 5 81.08 13.19 -21.08
CA ALA A 5 79.65 13.35 -21.33
C ALA A 5 79.27 12.59 -22.62
N GLU A 6 78.73 11.38 -22.46
CA GLU A 6 78.08 10.61 -23.51
C GLU A 6 76.78 11.30 -23.95
N ARG A 7 76.59 11.48 -25.26
CA ARG A 7 75.29 11.78 -25.87
C ARG A 7 74.82 10.53 -26.61
N ALA A 8 73.70 9.96 -26.16
CA ALA A 8 73.00 8.88 -26.83
C ALA A 8 72.49 9.32 -28.22
N PRO A 9 72.45 8.42 -29.23
CA PRO A 9 71.82 8.72 -30.50
C PRO A 9 70.29 8.72 -30.34
N ALA A 10 69.67 9.84 -30.73
CA ALA A 10 68.23 9.95 -30.83
C ALA A 10 67.70 8.95 -31.87
N ALA A 11 66.91 7.98 -31.42
CA ALA A 11 66.18 7.10 -32.30
C ALA A 11 65.10 7.91 -33.04
N CYS A 12 65.30 8.16 -34.33
CA CYS A 12 64.28 8.70 -35.22
C CYS A 12 63.11 7.71 -35.30
N ILE A 13 62.07 7.95 -34.50
CA ILE A 13 60.80 7.23 -34.59
C ILE A 13 60.08 7.74 -35.84
N SER A 14 59.93 6.88 -36.85
CA SER A 14 59.14 7.18 -38.06
C SER A 14 57.70 7.57 -37.70
N PRO A 15 57.12 8.62 -38.32
CA PRO A 15 55.76 9.08 -38.02
C PRO A 15 54.68 8.00 -38.26
N ALA A 16 54.93 7.06 -39.17
CA ALA A 16 54.04 5.92 -39.41
C ALA A 16 54.05 4.88 -38.26
N SER A 17 55.16 4.74 -37.55
CA SER A 17 55.28 3.88 -36.36
C SER A 17 54.60 4.49 -35.14
N PHE A 18 54.65 5.82 -35.00
CA PHE A 18 53.97 6.54 -33.92
C PHE A 18 52.44 6.47 -34.09
N MET A 19 51.95 6.65 -35.32
CA MET A 19 50.50 6.58 -35.61
C MET A 19 49.93 5.18 -35.41
N LYS A 20 50.67 4.11 -35.76
CA LYS A 20 50.27 2.72 -35.45
C LYS A 20 50.22 2.43 -33.95
N ARG A 21 51.20 2.92 -33.18
CA ARG A 21 51.21 2.76 -31.70
C ARG A 21 50.07 3.52 -31.05
N LEU A 22 49.73 4.71 -31.55
CA LEU A 22 48.60 5.51 -31.06
C LEU A 22 47.26 4.81 -31.36
N LEU A 23 47.10 4.23 -32.56
CA LEU A 23 45.90 3.47 -32.95
C LEU A 23 45.71 2.20 -32.11
N ILE A 24 46.80 1.49 -31.78
CA ILE A 24 46.75 0.32 -30.89
C ILE A 24 46.40 0.73 -29.46
N LEU A 25 46.96 1.83 -28.95
CA LEU A 25 46.60 2.36 -27.63
C LEU A 25 45.13 2.80 -27.57
N PHE A 26 44.65 3.47 -28.62
CA PHE A 26 43.26 3.91 -28.71
C PHE A 26 42.31 2.72 -28.80
N SER A 27 42.68 1.67 -29.55
CA SER A 27 41.92 0.42 -29.59
C SER A 27 41.90 -0.29 -28.23
N ALA A 28 43.00 -0.29 -27.47
CA ALA A 28 43.04 -0.90 -26.13
C ALA A 28 42.20 -0.12 -25.10
N LEU A 29 42.09 1.20 -25.24
CA LEU A 29 41.24 2.07 -24.41
C LEU A 29 39.73 1.89 -24.70
N ILE A 30 39.36 1.44 -25.90
CA ILE A 30 37.96 1.15 -26.25
C ILE A 30 37.52 -0.23 -25.70
N LEU A 31 38.46 -1.13 -25.38
CA LEU A 31 38.16 -2.46 -24.85
C LEU A 31 38.05 -2.56 -23.31
N SER A 32 38.25 -1.47 -22.55
CA SER A 32 38.20 -1.49 -21.08
C SER A 32 36.80 -1.45 -20.47
N GLY A 33 35.74 -1.61 -21.29
CA GLY A 33 34.35 -1.73 -20.84
C GLY A 33 33.97 -3.14 -20.36
N CYS A 34 34.79 -3.80 -19.53
CA CYS A 34 34.35 -5.00 -18.83
C CYS A 34 33.78 -4.56 -17.47
N ALA A 35 32.46 -4.46 -17.36
CA ALA A 35 31.80 -4.31 -16.07
C ALA A 35 32.16 -5.54 -15.22
N SER A 36 33.06 -5.38 -14.26
CA SER A 36 33.42 -6.44 -13.32
C SER A 36 32.25 -6.64 -12.37
N VAL A 37 31.57 -7.78 -12.48
CA VAL A 37 30.50 -8.18 -11.54
C VAL A 37 31.17 -8.86 -10.36
N THR A 38 31.22 -8.19 -9.22
CA THR A 38 31.71 -8.78 -7.96
C THR A 38 30.60 -9.65 -7.36
N VAL A 39 30.90 -10.95 -7.20
CA VAL A 39 29.99 -11.88 -6.52
C VAL A 39 30.39 -11.94 -5.05
N SER A 40 29.48 -11.56 -4.17
CA SER A 40 29.65 -11.66 -2.71
C SER A 40 28.82 -12.83 -2.17
N HIS A 41 29.39 -13.63 -1.28
CA HIS A 41 28.63 -14.65 -0.55
C HIS A 41 27.80 -13.99 0.55
N LEU A 42 26.47 -14.01 0.39
CA LEU A 42 25.53 -13.60 1.42
C LEU A 42 25.10 -14.81 2.24
N ASP A 43 24.93 -14.61 3.54
CA ASP A 43 24.30 -15.61 4.41
C ASP A 43 22.86 -15.86 3.97
N SER A 44 22.39 -17.11 4.04
CA SER A 44 21.05 -17.49 3.61
C SER A 44 19.93 -16.71 4.33
N SER A 45 20.10 -16.37 5.61
CA SER A 45 19.13 -15.57 6.36
C SER A 45 19.05 -14.15 5.81
N LYS A 46 20.20 -13.52 5.56
CA LYS A 46 20.31 -12.18 4.96
C LYS A 46 19.76 -12.13 3.54
N TYR A 47 19.93 -13.21 2.77
CA TYR A 47 19.33 -13.33 1.45
C TYR A 47 17.79 -13.34 1.52
N ILE A 48 17.22 -14.10 2.45
CA ILE A 48 15.75 -14.16 2.63
C ILE A 48 15.21 -12.83 3.17
N GLU A 49 15.90 -12.20 4.11
CA GLU A 49 15.55 -10.88 4.63
C GLU A 49 15.55 -9.83 3.52
N ALA A 50 16.61 -9.76 2.71
CA ALA A 50 16.67 -8.82 1.58
C ALA A 50 15.58 -9.07 0.54
N ARG A 51 15.23 -10.35 0.29
CA ARG A 51 14.22 -10.71 -0.71
C ARG A 51 12.78 -10.42 -0.26
N ARG A 52 12.53 -10.50 1.05
CA ARG A 52 11.19 -10.31 1.65
C ARG A 52 10.99 -8.92 2.26
N GLY A 53 12.08 -8.18 2.49
CA GLY A 53 12.06 -6.82 2.99
C GLY A 53 11.35 -5.87 2.02
N ASP A 54 10.54 -5.00 2.59
CA ASP A 54 9.75 -4.00 1.89
C ASP A 54 9.35 -2.86 2.83
N VAL A 55 8.62 -1.89 2.28
CA VAL A 55 8.18 -0.71 3.02
C VAL A 55 7.36 -1.04 4.28
N ILE A 56 6.67 -2.18 4.32
CA ILE A 56 5.87 -2.59 5.48
C ILE A 56 6.77 -3.16 6.58
N THR A 57 7.76 -3.96 6.19
CA THR A 57 8.57 -4.76 7.12
C THR A 57 9.84 -4.06 7.58
N THR A 58 10.53 -3.35 6.69
CA THR A 58 11.80 -2.65 6.98
C THR A 58 11.63 -1.14 7.03
N GLY A 59 10.57 -0.59 6.40
CA GLY A 59 10.38 0.84 6.22
C GLY A 59 11.11 1.41 4.99
N ASP A 60 11.92 0.59 4.33
CA ASP A 60 12.67 0.94 3.11
C ASP A 60 12.03 0.27 1.88
N LEU A 61 12.36 0.77 0.68
CA LEU A 61 11.85 0.16 -0.55
C LEU A 61 12.45 -1.25 -0.74
N SER A 62 11.63 -2.17 -1.25
CA SER A 62 12.04 -3.55 -1.54
C SER A 62 13.06 -3.62 -2.67
N HIS A 63 13.82 -4.71 -2.68
CA HIS A 63 14.80 -4.99 -3.72
C HIS A 63 14.20 -4.96 -5.14
N GLN A 64 12.96 -5.43 -5.33
CA GLN A 64 12.29 -5.42 -6.63
C GLN A 64 11.92 -4.01 -7.10
N THR A 65 11.63 -3.11 -6.16
CA THR A 65 11.45 -1.69 -6.49
C THR A 65 12.79 -1.04 -6.80
N ASP A 66 13.85 -1.36 -6.07
CA ASP A 66 15.22 -0.90 -6.38
C ASP A 66 15.68 -1.34 -7.78
N GLU A 67 15.45 -2.61 -8.16
CA GLU A 67 15.74 -3.09 -9.52
C GLU A 67 14.95 -2.32 -10.58
N SER A 68 13.69 -1.98 -10.29
CA SER A 68 12.86 -1.17 -11.19
C SER A 68 13.41 0.26 -11.33
N LEU A 69 13.87 0.87 -10.24
CA LEU A 69 14.52 2.19 -10.27
C LEU A 69 15.85 2.15 -11.03
N PHE A 70 16.64 1.08 -10.84
CA PHE A 70 17.91 0.89 -11.55
C PHE A 70 17.71 0.74 -13.07
N ILE A 71 16.67 0.04 -13.52
CA ILE A 71 16.31 -0.04 -14.96
C ILE A 71 16.03 1.36 -15.53
N LEU A 72 15.47 2.26 -14.73
CA LEU A 72 15.21 3.64 -15.11
C LEU A 72 16.43 4.56 -14.92
N GLY A 73 17.58 4.03 -14.48
CA GLY A 73 18.80 4.82 -14.23
C GLY A 73 18.65 5.77 -13.04
N TYR A 74 17.86 5.40 -12.03
CA TYR A 74 17.58 6.22 -10.86
C TYR A 74 17.93 5.48 -9.58
N ASP A 75 18.51 6.19 -8.60
CA ASP A 75 18.97 5.59 -7.35
C ASP A 75 17.89 5.66 -6.25
N THR A 76 17.83 4.63 -5.40
CA THR A 76 16.85 4.52 -4.30
C THR A 76 16.92 5.67 -3.28
N PRO A 77 18.11 6.14 -2.83
CA PRO A 77 18.20 7.29 -1.94
C PRO A 77 17.63 8.57 -2.56
N ASP A 78 17.87 8.79 -3.86
CA ASP A 78 17.31 9.94 -4.58
C ASP A 78 15.79 9.82 -4.69
N CYS A 79 15.26 8.60 -4.89
CA CYS A 79 13.82 8.34 -4.89
C CYS A 79 13.17 8.61 -3.54
N THR A 80 13.77 8.12 -2.46
CA THR A 80 13.21 8.28 -1.11
C THR A 80 13.38 9.69 -0.56
N SER A 81 14.31 10.49 -1.08
CA SER A 81 14.45 11.91 -0.72
C SER A 81 13.36 12.80 -1.34
N ASP A 82 12.97 12.53 -2.59
CA ASP A 82 11.90 13.24 -3.32
C ASP A 82 10.94 12.24 -3.98
N LEU A 83 9.95 11.82 -3.18
CA LEU A 83 8.96 10.83 -3.60
C LEU A 83 8.08 11.34 -4.75
N ASP A 84 7.79 12.64 -4.82
CA ASP A 84 6.93 13.20 -5.88
C ASP A 84 7.62 13.10 -7.24
N LYS A 85 8.90 13.46 -7.29
CA LYS A 85 9.72 13.30 -8.49
C LYS A 85 9.89 11.82 -8.84
N CYS A 86 10.14 10.96 -7.86
CA CYS A 86 10.28 9.53 -8.09
C CYS A 86 9.01 8.90 -8.68
N LEU A 87 7.85 9.20 -8.10
CA LEU A 87 6.56 8.71 -8.57
C LEU A 87 6.27 9.16 -10.00
N HIS A 88 6.58 10.42 -10.32
CA HIS A 88 6.47 10.91 -11.69
C HIS A 88 7.36 10.12 -12.64
N LEU A 89 8.64 9.94 -12.30
CA LEU A 89 9.62 9.19 -13.09
C LEU A 89 9.16 7.76 -13.37
N VAL A 90 8.75 7.00 -12.34
CA VAL A 90 8.29 5.62 -12.49
C VAL A 90 7.02 5.53 -13.34
N GLN A 91 6.12 6.52 -13.23
CA GLN A 91 4.88 6.58 -13.98
C GLN A 91 5.12 6.86 -15.47
N THR A 92 6.03 7.77 -15.81
CA THR A 92 6.18 8.29 -17.18
C THR A 92 7.27 7.61 -17.99
N GLU A 93 8.34 7.16 -17.33
CA GLU A 93 9.49 6.61 -18.05
C GLU A 93 9.19 5.25 -18.69
N SER A 94 9.78 5.07 -19.87
CA SER A 94 9.76 3.81 -20.59
C SER A 94 10.81 2.84 -20.04
N GLY A 95 10.70 1.55 -20.35
CA GLY A 95 11.65 0.52 -19.92
C GLY A 95 11.09 -0.46 -18.90
N LEU A 96 10.12 -0.05 -18.08
CA LEU A 96 9.41 -0.96 -17.17
C LEU A 96 8.22 -1.66 -17.85
N THR A 97 8.12 -2.96 -17.59
CA THR A 97 6.87 -3.69 -17.83
C THR A 97 5.75 -3.14 -16.95
N ARG A 98 4.48 -3.38 -17.31
CA ARG A 98 3.34 -2.96 -16.49
C ARG A 98 3.38 -3.55 -15.08
N GLU A 99 3.82 -4.81 -14.94
CA GLU A 99 3.94 -5.47 -13.64
C GLU A 99 5.00 -4.80 -12.76
N GLN A 100 6.20 -4.53 -13.30
CA GLN A 100 7.25 -3.80 -12.59
C GLN A 100 6.76 -2.42 -12.17
N ARG A 101 6.25 -1.63 -13.13
CA ARG A 101 5.74 -0.27 -12.89
C ARG A 101 4.69 -0.24 -11.79
N GLN A 102 3.64 -1.06 -11.89
CA GLN A 102 2.53 -1.00 -10.94
C GLN A 102 2.89 -1.53 -9.55
N SER A 103 3.75 -2.55 -9.46
CA SER A 103 4.23 -3.00 -8.16
C SER A 103 5.11 -1.95 -7.48
N ALA A 104 6.02 -1.31 -8.22
CA ALA A 104 6.89 -0.24 -7.71
C ALA A 104 6.09 1.00 -7.31
N LEU A 105 5.15 1.45 -8.16
CA LEU A 105 4.26 2.56 -7.82
C LEU A 105 3.45 2.29 -6.56
N SER A 106 2.90 1.08 -6.40
CA SER A 106 2.13 0.72 -5.20
C SER A 106 2.97 0.89 -3.93
N GLU A 107 4.21 0.41 -3.96
CA GLU A 107 5.12 0.49 -2.82
C GLU A 107 5.59 1.93 -2.52
N ILE A 108 5.98 2.69 -3.54
CA ILE A 108 6.47 4.07 -3.37
C ILE A 108 5.32 4.97 -2.88
N TRP A 109 4.10 4.79 -3.40
CA TRP A 109 2.92 5.48 -2.88
C TRP A 109 2.61 5.09 -1.43
N LEU A 110 2.81 3.82 -1.05
CA LEU A 110 2.62 3.38 0.33
C LEU A 110 3.64 4.03 1.27
N LEU A 111 4.91 4.12 0.87
CA LEU A 111 5.94 4.85 1.61
C LEU A 111 5.54 6.32 1.81
N LYS A 112 5.05 6.97 0.75
CA LYS A 112 4.54 8.34 0.84
C LYS A 112 3.36 8.44 1.81
N ALA A 113 2.43 7.49 1.75
CA ALA A 113 1.27 7.45 2.63
C ALA A 113 1.67 7.29 4.11
N PHE A 114 2.65 6.44 4.42
CA PHE A 114 3.19 6.32 5.78
C PHE A 114 3.79 7.63 6.29
N ARG A 115 4.62 8.32 5.50
CA ARG A 115 5.20 9.61 5.91
C ARG A 115 4.14 10.68 6.17
N LEU A 116 3.09 10.72 5.35
CA LEU A 116 1.96 11.63 5.53
C LEU A 116 1.14 11.26 6.78
N HIS A 117 0.88 9.97 6.99
CA HIS A 117 0.14 9.47 8.14
C HIS A 117 0.92 9.69 9.46
N ASP A 118 2.24 9.50 9.47
CA ASP A 118 3.09 9.80 10.62
C ASP A 118 3.13 11.30 10.92
N SER A 119 3.03 12.14 9.90
CA SER A 119 2.89 13.59 10.08
C SER A 119 1.52 13.93 10.67
N LEU A 120 0.46 13.24 10.25
CA LEU A 120 -0.91 13.39 10.78
C LEU A 120 -0.97 13.04 12.27
N LYS A 121 -0.36 11.92 12.67
CA LYS A 121 -0.29 11.51 14.09
C LYS A 121 0.48 12.50 14.96
N ARG A 122 1.44 13.23 14.38
CA ARG A 122 2.27 14.23 15.09
C ARG A 122 1.68 15.64 15.06
N SER A 123 0.76 15.95 14.14
CA SER A 123 0.09 17.25 14.14
C SER A 123 -0.79 17.35 15.37
N ASN A 124 -0.41 18.19 16.35
CA ASN A 124 -1.26 18.50 17.49
C ASN A 124 -2.60 19.04 16.95
N ALA A 125 -3.70 18.37 17.29
CA ALA A 125 -5.03 18.53 16.70
C ALA A 125 -5.73 19.89 16.96
N SER A 126 -5.00 20.95 17.33
CA SER A 126 -5.57 22.27 17.59
C SER A 126 -6.02 23.03 16.33
N ASN A 127 -5.63 22.58 15.13
CA ASN A 127 -6.07 23.14 13.86
C ASN A 127 -6.78 22.09 12.99
N GLU A 128 -8.10 22.03 13.09
CA GLU A 128 -8.96 21.07 12.37
C GLU A 128 -8.78 21.13 10.84
N ALA A 129 -8.61 22.33 10.28
CA ALA A 129 -8.41 22.51 8.83
C ALA A 129 -7.08 21.91 8.34
N GLU A 130 -6.03 22.02 9.15
CA GLU A 130 -4.72 21.43 8.85
C GLU A 130 -4.75 19.91 8.97
N TYR A 131 -5.38 19.39 10.04
CA TYR A 131 -5.62 17.95 10.19
C TYR A 131 -6.37 17.39 8.98
N ARG A 132 -7.46 18.04 8.56
CA ARG A 132 -8.27 17.61 7.41
C ARG A 132 -7.46 17.60 6.11
N LYS A 133 -6.65 18.64 5.87
CA LYS A 133 -5.78 18.72 4.69
C LYS A 133 -4.74 17.58 4.68
N LEU A 134 -4.11 17.31 5.82
CA LEU A 134 -3.10 16.26 5.91
C LEU A 134 -3.72 14.86 5.81
N ALA A 135 -4.89 14.65 6.41
CA ALA A 135 -5.68 13.43 6.28
C ALA A 135 -6.08 13.16 4.82
N ASN A 136 -6.55 14.17 4.08
CA ASN A 136 -6.88 14.03 2.66
C ASN A 136 -5.67 13.62 1.81
N ARG A 137 -4.51 14.21 2.05
CA ARG A 137 -3.26 13.84 1.36
C ARG A 137 -2.82 12.41 1.70
N ALA A 138 -2.96 11.98 2.95
CA ALA A 138 -2.64 10.62 3.37
C ALA A 138 -3.59 9.61 2.71
N ILE A 139 -4.90 9.89 2.70
CA ILE A 139 -5.90 9.04 2.04
C ILE A 139 -5.63 8.97 0.54
N ASP A 140 -5.36 10.09 -0.15
CA ASP A 140 -4.97 10.07 -1.57
C ASP A 140 -3.79 9.13 -1.81
N ALA A 141 -2.70 9.23 -1.03
CA ALA A 141 -1.55 8.36 -1.20
C ALA A 141 -1.88 6.87 -0.99
N TYR A 142 -2.72 6.52 0.00
CA TYR A 142 -3.22 5.15 0.16
C TYR A 142 -4.10 4.70 -1.03
N LEU A 143 -5.00 5.55 -1.53
CA LEU A 143 -5.83 5.23 -2.69
C LEU A 143 -4.98 5.02 -3.95
N GLN A 144 -3.91 5.80 -4.14
CA GLN A 144 -2.95 5.61 -5.22
C GLN A 144 -2.20 4.28 -5.09
N SER A 145 -1.72 3.96 -3.89
CA SER A 145 -1.04 2.68 -3.62
C SER A 145 -1.95 1.49 -3.89
N ALA A 146 -3.20 1.55 -3.39
CA ALA A 146 -4.21 0.53 -3.61
C ALA A 146 -4.58 0.40 -5.09
N ARG A 147 -4.74 1.50 -5.84
CA ARG A 147 -5.03 1.46 -7.28
C ARG A 147 -3.89 0.79 -8.05
N ALA A 148 -2.64 1.13 -7.75
CA ALA A 148 -1.49 0.54 -8.41
C ALA A 148 -1.38 -0.97 -8.10
N ALA A 149 -1.59 -1.37 -6.84
CA ALA A 149 -1.67 -2.79 -6.48
C ALA A 149 -2.82 -3.50 -7.20
N TYR A 150 -4.00 -2.88 -7.28
CA TYR A 150 -5.16 -3.42 -7.96
C TYR A 150 -4.89 -3.64 -9.46
N LEU A 151 -4.21 -2.70 -10.13
CA LEU A 151 -3.76 -2.86 -11.51
C LEU A 151 -2.75 -4.00 -11.65
N TYR A 152 -1.78 -4.11 -10.74
CA TYR A 152 -0.80 -5.20 -10.73
C TYR A 152 -1.47 -6.56 -10.52
N LEU A 153 -2.46 -6.66 -9.64
CA LEU A 153 -3.11 -7.93 -9.29
C LEU A 153 -4.06 -8.39 -10.41
N PHE A 154 -4.84 -7.47 -10.99
CA PHE A 154 -5.99 -7.85 -11.84
C PHE A 154 -5.91 -7.42 -13.31
N TYR A 155 -5.00 -6.52 -13.67
CA TYR A 155 -4.88 -5.95 -15.02
C TYR A 155 -3.48 -6.12 -15.64
N SER A 156 -2.62 -6.90 -14.99
CA SER A 156 -1.37 -7.38 -15.55
C SER A 156 -1.61 -8.42 -16.66
N ASN A 157 -0.58 -8.66 -17.47
CA ASN A 157 -0.64 -9.69 -18.51
C ASN A 157 -0.74 -11.09 -17.89
N ARG A 158 -0.06 -11.31 -16.76
CA ARG A 158 -0.14 -12.57 -16.00
C ARG A 158 -1.23 -12.48 -14.92
N THR A 159 -2.09 -13.49 -14.83
CA THR A 159 -3.12 -13.61 -13.78
C THR A 159 -2.50 -13.88 -12.41
N ILE A 160 -3.30 -13.68 -11.36
CA ILE A 160 -2.88 -13.99 -9.98
C ILE A 160 -2.45 -15.45 -9.78
N ASN A 161 -3.09 -16.38 -10.50
CA ASN A 161 -2.81 -17.81 -10.39
C ASN A 161 -1.44 -18.16 -10.99
N MET A 162 -1.03 -17.47 -12.06
CA MET A 162 0.29 -17.66 -12.67
C MET A 162 1.43 -17.13 -11.80
N ARG A 163 1.13 -16.28 -10.81
CA ARG A 163 2.11 -15.65 -9.90
C ARG A 163 1.88 -16.03 -8.44
N ALA A 164 1.09 -17.08 -8.17
CA ALA A 164 0.66 -17.46 -6.83
C ALA A 164 1.80 -17.70 -5.83
N LEU A 165 2.98 -18.10 -6.33
CA LEU A 165 4.16 -18.41 -5.52
C LEU A 165 5.22 -17.30 -5.55
N GLU A 166 4.95 -16.17 -6.20
CA GLU A 166 5.88 -15.04 -6.22
C GLU A 166 5.77 -14.24 -4.91
N ASP A 167 6.88 -14.06 -4.20
CA ASP A 167 6.94 -13.21 -2.99
C ASP A 167 6.36 -11.82 -3.28
N ARG A 168 6.65 -11.28 -4.48
CA ARG A 168 6.16 -9.97 -4.92
C ARG A 168 4.64 -9.87 -4.99
N GLN A 169 3.95 -10.96 -5.34
CA GLN A 169 2.50 -10.95 -5.36
C GLN A 169 1.93 -10.84 -3.93
N THR A 170 2.57 -11.50 -2.97
CA THR A 170 2.20 -11.41 -1.55
C THR A 170 2.40 -9.98 -1.04
N GLN A 171 3.56 -9.38 -1.29
CA GLN A 171 3.86 -7.99 -0.91
C GLN A 171 2.83 -7.01 -1.51
N VAL A 172 2.55 -7.08 -2.81
CA VAL A 172 1.61 -6.14 -3.46
C VAL A 172 0.17 -6.32 -2.96
N ARG A 173 -0.25 -7.55 -2.63
CA ARG A 173 -1.53 -7.80 -1.95
C ARG A 173 -1.54 -7.13 -0.58
N ASP A 174 -0.46 -7.22 0.17
CA ASP A 174 -0.36 -6.63 1.50
C ASP A 174 -0.35 -5.08 1.44
N TYR A 175 0.27 -4.50 0.41
CA TYR A 175 0.18 -3.06 0.14
C TYR A 175 -1.26 -2.61 -0.10
N TYR A 176 -2.02 -3.35 -0.92
CA TYR A 176 -3.44 -3.09 -1.14
C TYR A 176 -4.25 -3.19 0.16
N ASN A 177 -4.10 -4.30 0.90
CA ASN A 177 -4.85 -4.56 2.13
C ASN A 177 -4.59 -3.48 3.19
N LEU A 178 -3.31 -3.12 3.38
CA LEU A 178 -2.92 -2.11 4.35
C LEU A 178 -3.35 -0.70 3.93
N SER A 179 -3.35 -0.41 2.63
CA SER A 179 -3.88 0.86 2.11
C SER A 179 -5.37 0.99 2.37
N ALA A 180 -6.15 -0.05 2.09
CA ALA A 180 -7.57 -0.09 2.44
C ALA A 180 -7.79 0.08 3.94
N GLN A 181 -6.99 -0.61 4.78
CA GLN A 181 -7.10 -0.54 6.23
C GLN A 181 -6.88 0.88 6.75
N ASN A 182 -5.79 1.53 6.32
CA ASN A 182 -5.44 2.87 6.78
C ASN A 182 -6.38 3.95 6.21
N SER A 183 -6.86 3.81 4.98
CA SER A 183 -7.89 4.71 4.44
C SER A 183 -9.15 4.66 5.31
N VAL A 184 -9.64 3.46 5.65
CA VAL A 184 -10.82 3.30 6.54
C VAL A 184 -10.56 3.89 7.91
N ALA A 185 -9.38 3.64 8.50
CA ALA A 185 -9.06 4.13 9.83
C ALA A 185 -9.06 5.67 9.90
N ILE A 186 -8.45 6.34 8.92
CA ILE A 186 -8.41 7.81 8.86
C ILE A 186 -9.82 8.39 8.60
N LEU A 187 -10.60 7.76 7.73
CA LEU A 187 -11.99 8.17 7.49
C LEU A 187 -12.84 7.99 8.74
N TYR A 188 -12.72 6.85 9.42
CA TYR A 188 -13.46 6.62 10.66
C TYR A 188 -13.12 7.66 11.73
N ASP A 189 -11.83 7.97 11.94
CA ASP A 189 -11.41 8.97 12.92
C ASP A 189 -11.99 10.38 12.64
N ARG A 190 -12.19 10.72 11.37
CA ARG A 190 -12.85 11.97 10.94
C ARG A 190 -14.32 12.02 11.34
N TYR A 191 -15.04 10.90 11.25
CA TYR A 191 -16.50 10.86 11.38
C TYR A 191 -17.00 10.37 12.74
N LYS A 192 -16.15 9.71 13.55
CA LYS A 192 -16.57 9.04 14.80
C LYS A 192 -17.27 9.92 15.84
N ASP A 193 -16.97 11.22 15.84
CA ASP A 193 -17.52 12.19 16.80
C ASP A 193 -18.66 13.04 16.19
N MET A 194 -18.97 12.86 14.91
CA MET A 194 -20.06 13.57 14.23
C MET A 194 -21.42 12.98 14.61
N ASP A 195 -22.46 13.83 14.57
CA ASP A 195 -23.84 13.37 14.76
C ASP A 195 -24.24 12.44 13.60
N PRO A 196 -24.65 11.18 13.85
CA PRO A 196 -25.11 10.27 12.79
C PRO A 196 -26.23 10.81 11.92
N GLU A 197 -27.02 11.77 12.43
CA GLU A 197 -28.10 12.42 11.68
C GLU A 197 -27.64 13.65 10.88
N SER A 198 -26.37 14.05 10.94
CA SER A 198 -25.87 15.20 10.19
C SER A 198 -25.95 14.97 8.67
N PRO A 199 -26.13 16.03 7.86
CA PRO A 199 -26.13 15.91 6.40
C PRO A 199 -24.86 15.24 5.86
N GLU A 200 -23.70 15.55 6.45
CA GLU A 200 -22.40 14.99 6.08
C GLU A 200 -22.31 13.47 6.31
N MET A 201 -22.93 12.96 7.38
CA MET A 201 -23.02 11.52 7.66
C MET A 201 -23.99 10.80 6.73
N GLN A 202 -24.92 11.51 6.11
CA GLN A 202 -25.87 10.98 5.13
C GLN A 202 -25.33 10.98 3.70
N GLU A 203 -24.21 11.67 3.43
CA GLU A 203 -23.56 11.64 2.13
C GLU A 203 -22.97 10.27 1.83
N THR A 204 -23.30 9.71 0.67
CA THR A 204 -22.75 8.42 0.21
C THR A 204 -21.42 8.58 -0.53
N SER A 205 -20.95 9.82 -0.69
CA SER A 205 -19.68 10.12 -1.35
C SER A 205 -19.02 11.39 -0.83
N GLU A 206 -17.69 11.40 -0.71
CA GLU A 206 -16.88 12.58 -0.35
C GLU A 206 -15.84 12.88 -1.44
N GLN A 207 -15.48 14.16 -1.60
CA GLN A 207 -14.31 14.59 -2.38
C GLN A 207 -13.04 14.54 -1.53
N ILE A 208 -12.04 13.78 -2.00
CA ILE A 208 -10.73 13.65 -1.35
C ILE A 208 -9.66 13.94 -2.40
N GLU A 209 -9.05 15.13 -2.32
CA GLU A 209 -8.13 15.62 -3.35
C GLU A 209 -8.78 15.56 -4.74
N ASN A 210 -8.29 14.69 -5.62
CA ASN A 210 -8.82 14.47 -6.97
C ASN A 210 -9.75 13.24 -7.05
N TRP A 211 -10.16 12.66 -5.93
CA TRP A 211 -11.00 11.47 -5.89
C TRP A 211 -12.43 11.79 -5.47
N THR A 212 -13.39 11.15 -6.12
CA THR A 212 -14.71 10.91 -5.52
C THR A 212 -14.71 9.55 -4.86
N LEU A 213 -14.70 9.51 -3.53
CA LEU A 213 -14.78 8.28 -2.75
C LEU A 213 -16.24 7.99 -2.42
N TYR A 214 -16.73 6.82 -2.80
CA TYR A 214 -18.09 6.35 -2.50
C TYR A 214 -18.05 5.30 -1.39
N SER A 215 -19.08 5.27 -0.55
CA SER A 215 -19.34 4.19 0.41
C SER A 215 -20.44 3.26 -0.12
N ASP A 216 -20.15 1.97 -0.25
CA ASP A 216 -21.10 0.96 -0.71
C ASP A 216 -21.25 -0.18 0.30
N VAL A 217 -22.21 -0.02 1.21
CA VAL A 217 -22.48 -0.97 2.30
C VAL A 217 -23.41 -2.12 1.92
N ARG A 218 -23.80 -2.25 0.65
CA ARG A 218 -24.75 -3.29 0.19
C ARG A 218 -24.26 -4.72 0.44
N TYR A 219 -22.95 -4.90 0.55
CA TYR A 219 -22.30 -6.18 0.85
C TYR A 219 -22.18 -6.47 2.35
N TYR A 220 -22.77 -5.61 3.20
CA TYR A 220 -22.84 -5.78 4.64
C TYR A 220 -24.28 -5.51 5.12
N PRO A 221 -25.21 -6.48 5.00
CA PRO A 221 -26.63 -6.25 5.23
C PRO A 221 -26.97 -5.65 6.60
N MET A 222 -26.21 -5.99 7.65
CA MET A 222 -26.40 -5.41 8.99
C MET A 222 -26.25 -3.88 9.02
N LEU A 223 -25.41 -3.29 8.17
CA LEU A 223 -25.24 -1.83 8.11
C LEU A 223 -26.42 -1.12 7.41
N SER A 224 -27.40 -1.87 6.90
CA SER A 224 -28.65 -1.30 6.38
C SER A 224 -29.69 -1.04 7.48
N ASP A 225 -29.46 -1.54 8.70
CA ASP A 225 -30.32 -1.26 9.85
C ASP A 225 -30.12 0.18 10.33
N LYS A 226 -31.19 0.98 10.31
CA LYS A 226 -31.16 2.39 10.69
C LYS A 226 -30.92 2.62 12.19
N ASP A 227 -31.11 1.61 13.03
CA ASP A 227 -30.79 1.71 14.46
C ASP A 227 -29.35 1.31 14.77
N LEU A 228 -28.63 0.67 13.84
CA LEU A 228 -27.23 0.28 14.05
C LEU A 228 -26.27 1.39 13.58
N GLN A 229 -25.27 1.67 14.41
CA GLN A 229 -24.14 2.52 14.07
C GLN A 229 -22.81 1.83 14.36
N ILE A 230 -21.79 2.17 13.58
CA ILE A 230 -20.41 1.76 13.84
C ILE A 230 -19.85 2.67 14.93
N LEU A 231 -19.61 2.10 16.12
CA LEU A 231 -19.00 2.76 17.27
C LEU A 231 -17.49 2.71 17.28
N ASN A 232 -16.89 1.75 16.56
CA ASN A 232 -15.46 1.61 16.40
C ASN A 232 -15.12 0.74 15.21
N ILE A 233 -13.95 0.98 14.61
CA ILE A 233 -13.33 0.07 13.65
C ILE A 233 -11.95 -0.31 14.17
N THR A 234 -11.80 -1.59 14.52
CA THR A 234 -10.52 -2.15 14.95
C THR A 234 -9.89 -2.89 13.78
N ALA A 235 -8.66 -2.51 13.43
CA ALA A 235 -7.84 -3.29 12.50
C ALA A 235 -7.49 -4.64 13.15
N ASP A 236 -7.62 -5.74 12.43
CA ASP A 236 -7.39 -7.06 13.05
C ASP A 236 -5.92 -7.30 13.40
N SER A 237 -5.00 -6.66 12.66
CA SER A 237 -3.55 -6.67 12.89
C SER A 237 -3.13 -6.11 14.26
N THR A 238 -4.02 -5.42 14.98
CA THR A 238 -3.76 -4.91 16.33
C THR A 238 -4.32 -5.81 17.44
N VAL A 239 -5.04 -6.87 17.08
CA VAL A 239 -5.61 -7.83 18.02
C VAL A 239 -4.74 -9.08 18.02
N SER A 240 -4.20 -9.43 19.18
CA SER A 240 -3.47 -10.69 19.37
C SER A 240 -4.09 -11.48 20.50
N PHE A 241 -4.21 -12.80 20.32
CA PHE A 241 -4.81 -13.65 21.32
C PHE A 241 -3.76 -14.39 22.13
N LYS A 242 -3.88 -14.33 23.46
CA LYS A 242 -3.11 -15.16 24.38
C LYS A 242 -4.04 -16.17 25.03
N GLY A 243 -3.79 -17.46 24.80
CA GLY A 243 -4.52 -18.56 25.47
C GLY A 243 -5.59 -19.26 24.66
N ILE A 244 -5.83 -18.86 23.40
CA ILE A 244 -6.59 -19.69 22.44
C ILE A 244 -5.63 -20.60 21.66
N ARG A 245 -6.08 -21.82 21.34
CA ARG A 245 -5.23 -22.80 20.65
C ARG A 245 -4.99 -22.45 19.17
N ASN A 246 -6.03 -21.93 18.50
CA ASN A 246 -6.01 -21.61 17.08
C ASN A 246 -6.75 -20.30 16.82
N GLU A 247 -6.16 -19.43 16.00
CA GLU A 247 -6.83 -18.30 15.37
C GLU A 247 -7.30 -18.72 13.98
N TYR A 248 -8.59 -18.53 13.68
CA TYR A 248 -9.15 -18.85 12.37
C TYR A 248 -9.11 -17.62 11.46
N VAL A 249 -8.08 -17.57 10.63
CA VAL A 249 -7.83 -16.52 9.65
C VAL A 249 -7.76 -17.13 8.26
N ARG A 250 -8.26 -16.39 7.26
CA ARG A 250 -8.04 -16.68 5.85
C ARG A 250 -7.32 -15.51 5.18
N ASP A 251 -6.22 -15.83 4.51
CA ASP A 251 -5.54 -14.88 3.63
C ASP A 251 -6.35 -14.61 2.37
N GLY A 252 -6.33 -13.36 1.91
CA GLY A 252 -7.07 -12.96 0.73
C GLY A 252 -6.94 -11.47 0.44
N LEU A 253 -7.89 -10.97 -0.34
CA LEU A 253 -8.00 -9.55 -0.67
C LEU A 253 -8.86 -8.82 0.36
N GLY A 254 -8.40 -7.65 0.78
CA GLY A 254 -9.12 -6.71 1.63
C GLY A 254 -8.51 -6.48 3.00
N ALA A 255 -8.84 -5.32 3.57
CA ALA A 255 -8.51 -4.98 4.94
C ALA A 255 -9.42 -5.76 5.89
N ARG A 256 -8.82 -6.57 6.77
CA ARG A 256 -9.55 -7.27 7.82
C ARG A 256 -9.80 -6.31 8.98
N THR A 257 -11.07 -6.07 9.29
CA THR A 257 -11.47 -5.19 10.38
C THR A 257 -12.52 -5.86 11.25
N ILE A 258 -12.68 -5.34 12.46
CA ILE A 258 -13.73 -5.72 13.39
C ILE A 258 -14.52 -4.45 13.69
N LEU A 259 -15.81 -4.46 13.39
CA LEU A 259 -16.73 -3.38 13.67
C LEU A 259 -17.29 -3.56 15.08
N THR A 260 -17.22 -2.52 15.89
CA THR A 260 -18.04 -2.43 17.11
C THR A 260 -19.34 -1.75 16.74
N LEU A 261 -20.47 -2.42 16.95
CA LEU A 261 -21.80 -1.96 16.60
C LEU A 261 -22.56 -1.54 17.87
N GLY A 262 -23.38 -0.51 17.76
CA GLY A 262 -24.24 -0.05 18.84
C GLY A 262 -25.60 0.42 18.31
N SER A 263 -26.57 0.52 19.22
CA SER A 263 -27.91 1.06 18.92
C SER A 263 -27.94 2.58 19.10
N ILE A 264 -28.36 3.29 18.07
CA ILE A 264 -28.59 4.74 18.08
C ILE A 264 -29.68 5.09 19.10
N SER A 265 -30.78 4.34 19.08
CA SER A 265 -31.91 4.54 20.01
C SER A 265 -31.50 4.32 21.47
N LYS A 266 -30.62 3.36 21.75
CA LYS A 266 -30.09 3.12 23.11
C LYS A 266 -29.20 4.28 23.55
N ARG A 267 -28.32 4.80 22.67
CA ARG A 267 -27.45 5.95 22.96
C ARG A 267 -28.26 7.23 23.21
N LYS A 268 -29.27 7.53 22.39
CA LYS A 268 -30.15 8.72 22.56
C LYS A 268 -30.90 8.70 23.89
N ARG A 269 -31.43 7.55 24.30
CA ARG A 269 -32.13 7.36 25.59
C ARG A 269 -31.21 7.54 26.79
N GLN A 270 -29.96 7.05 26.71
CA GLN A 270 -28.96 7.22 27.78
C GLN A 270 -28.47 8.67 27.91
N ALA A 271 -28.49 9.44 26.82
CA ALA A 271 -28.12 10.86 26.82
C ALA A 271 -29.27 11.79 27.26
N ALA A 272 -30.51 11.30 27.33
CA ALA A 272 -31.66 12.08 27.75
C ALA A 272 -31.69 12.24 29.30
N PRO A 273 -31.97 13.45 29.83
CA PRO A 273 -31.94 13.73 31.27
C PRO A 273 -33.10 13.10 32.09
N GLU A 274 -34.02 12.36 31.47
CA GLU A 274 -35.19 11.78 32.14
C GLU A 274 -35.13 10.25 32.27
N LYS A 275 -35.64 9.75 33.41
CA LYS A 275 -35.80 8.32 33.71
C LYS A 275 -36.78 7.68 32.74
N HIS A 276 -36.28 7.17 31.62
CA HIS A 276 -37.05 6.29 30.75
C HIS A 276 -37.49 5.03 31.54
N PRO A 277 -38.69 4.48 31.25
CA PRO A 277 -39.07 3.16 31.76
C PRO A 277 -37.97 2.18 31.39
N GLU A 278 -37.47 1.41 32.36
CA GLU A 278 -36.52 0.33 32.10
C GLU A 278 -37.12 -0.57 31.01
N GLU A 279 -36.42 -0.67 29.88
CA GLU A 279 -36.72 -1.70 28.89
C GLU A 279 -36.62 -3.05 29.61
N PRO A 280 -37.50 -4.02 29.32
CA PRO A 280 -37.31 -5.36 29.84
C PRO A 280 -35.90 -5.79 29.44
N GLN A 281 -35.00 -5.94 30.42
CA GLN A 281 -33.68 -6.47 30.16
C GLN A 281 -33.90 -7.83 29.51
N LEU A 282 -33.62 -7.90 28.21
CA LEU A 282 -33.60 -9.18 27.53
C LEU A 282 -32.58 -10.04 28.28
N PRO A 283 -32.87 -11.32 28.54
CA PRO A 283 -31.92 -12.21 29.22
C PRO A 283 -30.66 -12.49 28.38
N TRP A 284 -30.56 -11.89 27.19
CA TRP A 284 -29.46 -11.98 26.25
C TRP A 284 -29.24 -10.62 25.58
N GLU A 285 -27.99 -10.31 25.25
CA GLU A 285 -27.62 -9.17 24.41
C GLU A 285 -26.91 -9.70 23.16
N ARG A 286 -27.17 -9.09 22.00
CA ARG A 286 -26.45 -9.45 20.77
C ARG A 286 -24.98 -9.07 20.94
N MET A 287 -24.08 -9.93 20.49
CA MET A 287 -22.66 -9.63 20.42
C MET A 287 -22.42 -8.33 19.61
N PRO A 288 -21.79 -7.29 20.20
CA PRO A 288 -21.62 -5.99 19.56
C PRO A 288 -20.42 -5.93 18.62
N TYR A 289 -19.72 -7.04 18.39
CA TYR A 289 -18.56 -7.11 17.52
C TYR A 289 -18.90 -7.93 16.28
N ALA A 290 -18.61 -7.38 15.10
CA ALA A 290 -18.87 -8.03 13.84
C ALA A 290 -17.64 -7.95 12.93
N PRO A 291 -17.12 -9.07 12.42
CA PRO A 291 -15.98 -9.04 11.51
C PRO A 291 -16.41 -8.43 10.17
N ALA A 292 -15.48 -7.75 9.50
CA ALA A 292 -15.69 -7.17 8.18
C ALA A 292 -14.41 -7.26 7.35
N THR A 293 -14.58 -7.36 6.04
CA THR A 293 -13.50 -7.22 5.07
C THR A 293 -13.76 -5.99 4.23
N VAL A 294 -12.92 -4.97 4.33
CA VAL A 294 -13.10 -3.74 3.55
C VAL A 294 -12.28 -3.80 2.27
N LEU A 295 -12.95 -3.61 1.13
CA LEU A 295 -12.35 -3.52 -0.19
C LEU A 295 -12.38 -2.08 -0.72
N LEU A 296 -11.35 -1.75 -1.48
CA LEU A 296 -11.32 -0.59 -2.37
C LEU A 296 -11.49 -1.06 -3.83
N HIS A 297 -12.59 -0.69 -4.45
CA HIS A 297 -12.83 -0.94 -5.87
C HIS A 297 -12.55 0.32 -6.69
N PHE A 298 -11.88 0.13 -7.83
CA PHE A 298 -11.56 1.18 -8.78
C PHE A 298 -12.32 0.92 -10.09
N PRO A 299 -13.41 1.66 -10.38
CA PRO A 299 -14.24 1.39 -11.54
C PRO A 299 -13.47 1.51 -12.86
N GLY A 300 -13.55 0.48 -13.70
CA GLY A 300 -12.98 0.43 -15.04
C GLY A 300 -12.94 -1.01 -15.56
N LYS A 301 -13.09 -1.20 -16.88
CA LYS A 301 -13.03 -2.51 -17.55
C LYS A 301 -11.67 -2.80 -18.17
N THR A 302 -10.85 -1.77 -18.37
CA THR A 302 -9.52 -1.87 -18.96
C THR A 302 -8.46 -1.32 -18.02
N TYR A 303 -7.20 -1.73 -18.25
CA TYR A 303 -6.05 -1.20 -17.49
C TYR A 303 -6.06 0.33 -17.48
N LYS A 304 -6.27 0.96 -18.66
CA LYS A 304 -6.26 2.42 -18.81
C LYS A 304 -7.41 3.09 -18.07
N GLU A 305 -8.63 2.53 -18.16
CA GLU A 305 -9.77 3.06 -17.43
C GLU A 305 -9.55 3.05 -15.91
N VAL A 306 -8.99 1.96 -15.37
CA VAL A 306 -8.69 1.85 -13.95
C VAL A 306 -7.53 2.78 -13.57
N GLU A 307 -6.48 2.90 -14.39
CA GLU A 307 -5.33 3.79 -14.15
C GLU A 307 -5.71 5.27 -14.17
N GLU A 308 -6.64 5.69 -15.01
CA GLU A 308 -7.05 7.10 -15.13
C GLU A 308 -8.21 7.46 -14.18
N THR A 309 -8.89 6.45 -13.62
CA THR A 309 -10.08 6.68 -12.78
C THR A 309 -9.78 7.56 -11.57
N LYS A 310 -10.75 8.42 -11.27
CA LYS A 310 -10.82 9.29 -10.10
C LYS A 310 -11.95 8.90 -9.15
N LYS A 311 -12.47 7.68 -9.31
CA LYS A 311 -13.51 7.12 -8.46
C LYS A 311 -12.94 5.95 -7.69
N ALA A 312 -13.19 5.93 -6.39
CA ALA A 312 -12.92 4.80 -5.53
C ALA A 312 -14.20 4.42 -4.80
N ILE A 313 -14.45 3.13 -4.61
CA ILE A 313 -15.60 2.63 -3.86
C ILE A 313 -15.06 1.84 -2.67
N LEU A 314 -15.36 2.32 -1.48
CA LEU A 314 -15.12 1.62 -0.24
C LEU A 314 -16.31 0.71 0.06
N ALA A 315 -16.08 -0.59 0.13
CA ALA A 315 -17.13 -1.57 0.32
C ALA A 315 -16.77 -2.54 1.46
N PRO A 316 -17.46 -2.49 2.61
CA PRO A 316 -17.36 -3.53 3.63
C PRO A 316 -18.11 -4.78 3.19
N TYR A 317 -17.50 -5.93 3.37
CA TYR A 317 -18.09 -7.24 3.13
C TYR A 317 -18.29 -7.96 4.46
N ASP A 318 -19.48 -8.51 4.64
CA ASP A 318 -19.80 -9.41 5.74
C ASP A 318 -19.20 -10.79 5.46
N ILE A 319 -18.69 -11.45 6.48
CA ILE A 319 -18.12 -12.81 6.39
C ILE A 319 -19.16 -13.84 5.94
N ASP A 320 -20.44 -13.60 6.22
CA ASP A 320 -21.55 -14.49 5.86
C ASP A 320 -22.05 -14.26 4.42
N SER A 321 -21.70 -13.11 3.82
CA SER A 321 -22.14 -12.74 2.47
C SER A 321 -21.38 -13.46 1.35
N GLY A 322 -20.26 -14.11 1.66
CA GLY A 322 -19.49 -14.92 0.72
C GLY A 322 -18.01 -15.02 1.06
N ILE A 323 -17.34 -16.03 0.48
CA ILE A 323 -15.92 -16.31 0.71
C ILE A 323 -14.96 -15.60 -0.26
N GLY A 324 -15.49 -14.87 -1.24
CA GLY A 324 -14.70 -14.27 -2.31
C GLY A 324 -15.50 -13.28 -3.16
N VAL A 325 -14.77 -12.57 -4.02
CA VAL A 325 -15.31 -11.58 -4.96
C VAL A 325 -14.78 -11.83 -6.36
N SER A 326 -15.57 -11.46 -7.37
CA SER A 326 -15.15 -11.52 -8.77
C SER A 326 -14.62 -10.17 -9.23
N ILE A 327 -13.32 -10.07 -9.48
CA ILE A 327 -12.66 -8.88 -10.02
C ILE A 327 -12.07 -9.21 -11.38
N ASN A 328 -12.43 -8.46 -12.42
CA ASN A 328 -12.00 -8.71 -13.80
C ASN A 328 -12.14 -10.18 -14.24
N LYS A 329 -13.29 -10.80 -13.91
CA LYS A 329 -13.61 -12.24 -14.16
C LYS A 329 -12.72 -13.25 -13.42
N ILE A 330 -11.92 -12.80 -12.46
CA ILE A 330 -11.10 -13.64 -11.59
C ILE A 330 -11.80 -13.73 -10.24
N GLN A 331 -12.01 -14.96 -9.75
CA GLN A 331 -12.50 -15.18 -8.40
C GLN A 331 -11.34 -15.07 -7.42
N VAL A 332 -11.51 -14.23 -6.40
CA VAL A 332 -10.46 -13.91 -5.42
C VAL A 332 -11.04 -14.13 -4.02
N PRO A 333 -10.36 -14.89 -3.14
CA PRO A 333 -10.83 -15.04 -1.76
C PRO A 333 -10.74 -13.72 -1.01
N LEU A 334 -11.74 -13.44 -0.18
CA LEU A 334 -11.70 -12.31 0.75
C LEU A 334 -10.80 -12.64 1.94
N ALA A 335 -9.96 -11.70 2.36
CA ALA A 335 -9.22 -11.83 3.62
C ALA A 335 -10.21 -11.76 4.78
N THR A 336 -10.16 -12.70 5.73
CA THR A 336 -11.15 -12.75 6.81
C THR A 336 -10.52 -13.21 8.12
N ASN A 337 -10.91 -12.57 9.22
CA ASN A 337 -10.58 -13.02 10.57
C ASN A 337 -11.87 -13.46 11.27
N TYR A 338 -12.10 -14.77 11.36
CA TYR A 338 -13.30 -15.34 11.97
C TYR A 338 -13.23 -15.32 13.50
N SER A 339 -12.02 -15.30 14.07
CA SER A 339 -11.82 -15.30 15.53
C SER A 339 -11.77 -13.89 16.13
N GLY A 340 -11.45 -12.87 15.33
CA GLY A 340 -11.21 -11.51 15.79
C GLY A 340 -12.37 -10.92 16.59
N ALA A 341 -13.58 -10.95 16.02
CA ALA A 341 -14.77 -10.43 16.69
C ALA A 341 -15.06 -11.19 17.99
N TYR A 342 -15.02 -12.53 17.95
CA TYR A 342 -15.26 -13.37 19.13
C TYR A 342 -14.29 -13.05 20.25
N GLY A 343 -13.03 -12.82 19.92
CA GLY A 343 -12.04 -12.56 20.92
C GLY A 343 -12.03 -11.12 21.48
N LEU A 344 -12.65 -10.14 20.81
CA LEU A 344 -12.96 -8.84 21.43
C LEU A 344 -14.19 -8.89 22.35
N TRP A 345 -15.05 -9.90 22.17
CA TRP A 345 -16.24 -10.10 23.00
C TRP A 345 -15.94 -10.76 24.34
N LEU A 346 -14.93 -11.64 24.38
CA LEU A 346 -14.38 -12.22 25.61
C LEU A 346 -13.64 -11.17 26.44
#